data_AF-A0AAJ6F7S2-F1
#
_entry.id   AF-A0AAJ6F7S2-F1
#
_cell.length_a   1.000
_cell.length_b   1.000
_cell.length_c   1.000
_cell.angle_alpha   90.00
_cell.angle_beta   90.00
_cell.angle_gamma   90.00
#
_symmetry.space_group_name_H-M   'P 1'
#
loop_
_entity.id
_entity.type
_entity.pdbx_description
1 polymer ?
#
loop_
_entity_poly.entity_id
_entity_poly.type
_entity_poly.pdbx_seq_one_letter_code
_entity_poly.pdbx_strand_id
1 'polypeptide(L)' 'MRVQVEIHPDDDGTPMMRALHFDNRRIDVVEALDQWYGPDYRYVKVRGRDGALYILKFDETRADWELTMLARHGR' A
#
# COMPACT_ATOMS: atom_id res chain seq x y z
N MET A 1 6.12 -1.23 10.57
CA MET A 1 6.64 -2.48 9.95
C MET A 1 6.97 -2.21 8.49
N ARG A 2 8.21 -2.44 8.04
CA ARG A 2 8.60 -2.15 6.65
C ARG A 2 7.87 -3.07 5.66
N VAL A 3 7.39 -2.48 4.57
CA VAL A 3 6.71 -3.17 3.46
C VAL A 3 7.48 -2.89 2.18
N GLN A 4 7.60 -3.89 1.32
CA GLN A 4 7.94 -3.65 -0.09
C GLN A 4 6.65 -3.51 -0.89
N VAL A 5 6.62 -2.51 -1.76
CA VAL A 5 5.46 -2.22 -2.62
C VAL A 5 5.87 -2.47 -4.06
N GLU A 6 5.11 -3.31 -4.76
CA GLU A 6 5.22 -3.46 -6.20
C GLU A 6 4.37 -2.39 -6.90
N ILE A 7 5.02 -1.59 -7.74
CA ILE A 7 4.36 -0.59 -8.57
C ILE A 7 4.57 -1.04 -10.02
N HIS A 8 3.47 -1.22 -10.75
CA HIS A 8 3.50 -1.45 -12.19
C HIS A 8 2.60 -0.43 -12.88
N PRO A 9 3.00 0.08 -14.05
CA PRO A 9 2.13 0.90 -14.87
C PRO A 9 0.86 0.13 -15.27
N ASP A 10 -0.25 0.84 -15.45
CA ASP A 10 -1.38 0.33 -16.24
C ASP A 10 -1.12 0.54 -17.75
N ASP A 11 -2.10 0.22 -18.58
CA ASP A 11 -2.02 0.37 -20.04
C ASP A 11 -1.72 1.81 -20.49
N ASP A 12 -2.13 2.83 -19.73
CA ASP A 12 -1.83 4.25 -19.99
C ASP A 12 -0.47 4.70 -19.45
N GLY A 13 0.24 3.82 -18.71
CA GLY A 13 1.52 4.15 -18.09
C GLY A 13 1.41 4.80 -16.70
N THR A 14 0.20 4.91 -16.14
CA THR A 14 0.00 5.45 -14.79
C THR A 14 0.49 4.43 -13.75
N PRO A 15 1.38 4.82 -12.82
CA PRO A 15 1.91 3.91 -11.82
C PRO A 15 0.81 3.43 -10.86
N MET A 16 0.52 2.13 -10.85
CA MET A 16 -0.44 1.50 -9.95
C MET A 16 0.25 0.61 -8.92
N MET A 17 -0.18 0.73 -7.67
CA MET A 17 0.20 -0.20 -6.61
C MET A 17 -0.44 -1.57 -6.87
N ARG A 18 0.37 -2.61 -7.10
CA ARG A 18 -0.11 -3.95 -7.47
C ARG A 18 -0.04 -4.97 -6.34
N ALA A 19 0.99 -4.89 -5.50
CA ALA A 19 1.14 -5.84 -4.40
C ALA A 19 1.94 -5.28 -3.22
N LEU A 20 1.68 -5.83 -2.05
CA LEU A 20 2.41 -5.58 -0.81
C LEU A 20 3.14 -6.83 -0.38
N HIS A 21 4.39 -6.67 0.05
CA HIS A 21 5.24 -7.75 0.55
C HIS A 21 5.71 -7.43 1.97
N PHE A 22 5.30 -8.27 2.91
CA PHE A 22 5.68 -8.20 4.33
C PHE A 22 5.36 -9.53 5.02
N ASP A 23 6.00 -9.83 6.15
CA ASP A 23 5.78 -11.06 6.93
C ASP A 23 5.73 -12.35 6.10
N ASN A 24 6.60 -12.45 5.08
CA ASN A 24 6.66 -13.59 4.16
C ASN A 24 5.35 -13.85 3.39
N ARG A 25 4.52 -12.82 3.22
CA ARG A 25 3.25 -12.82 2.49
C ARG A 25 3.31 -11.81 1.35
N ARG A 26 2.67 -12.18 0.22
CA ARG A 26 2.30 -11.26 -0.86
C ARG A 26 0.81 -11.01 -0.78
N ILE A 27 0.41 -9.74 -0.78
CA ILE A 27 -1.00 -9.33 -0.85
C ILE A 27 -1.19 -8.56 -2.15
N ASP A 28 -1.95 -9.12 -3.08
CA ASP A 28 -2.36 -8.38 -4.27
C ASP A 28 -3.29 -7.23 -3.86
N VAL A 29 -3.01 -6.04 -4.37
CA VAL A 29 -3.84 -4.85 -4.16
C VAL A 29 -4.94 -4.85 -5.22
N VAL A 30 -6.18 -4.76 -4.76
CA VAL A 30 -7.37 -4.68 -5.62
C VAL A 30 -7.58 -3.23 -6.08
N GLU A 31 -7.49 -2.30 -5.14
CA GLU A 31 -7.70 -0.87 -5.39
C GLU A 31 -7.02 -0.02 -4.31
N ALA A 32 -6.60 1.19 -4.71
CA ALA A 32 -6.29 2.25 -3.78
C ALA A 32 -7.56 3.04 -3.48
N LEU A 33 -7.92 3.12 -2.20
CA LEU A 33 -9.18 3.69 -1.74
C LEU A 33 -9.07 5.17 -1.40
N ASP A 34 -7.93 5.58 -0.86
CA ASP A 34 -7.69 6.96 -0.43
C ASP A 34 -6.19 7.25 -0.36
N GLN A 35 -5.84 8.52 -0.48
CA GLN A 35 -4.47 9.01 -0.43
C GLN A 35 -4.40 10.37 0.26
N TRP A 36 -3.50 10.49 1.23
CA TRP A 36 -3.28 11.73 1.98
C TRP A 36 -1.83 12.14 1.92
N TYR A 37 -1.60 13.44 1.74
CA TYR A 37 -0.27 14.02 1.62
C TYR A 37 0.07 14.81 2.89
N GLY A 38 1.25 14.54 3.44
CA GLY A 38 1.92 15.39 4.42
C GLY A 38 3.13 16.10 3.80
N PRO A 39 3.92 16.83 4.61
CA PRO A 39 5.08 17.57 4.11
C PRO A 39 6.17 16.68 3.51
N ASP A 40 6.48 15.55 4.16
CA ASP A 40 7.57 14.64 3.79
C ASP A 40 7.11 13.18 3.72
N TYR A 41 5.80 12.97 3.76
CA TYR A 41 5.21 11.64 3.80
C TYR A 41 3.88 11.60 3.08
N ARG A 42 3.54 10.41 2.63
CA ARG A 42 2.27 10.13 1.94
C ARG A 42 1.65 8.89 2.56
N TYR A 43 0.38 8.98 2.92
CA TYR A 43 -0.39 7.83 3.32
C TYR A 43 -1.24 7.34 2.17
N VAL A 44 -1.32 6.02 1.99
CA VAL A 44 -2.19 5.37 1.02
C VAL A 44 -2.99 4.31 1.73
N LYS A 45 -4.32 4.34 1.56
CA LYS A 45 -5.20 3.27 2.00
C LYS A 45 -5.52 2.37 0.81
N VAL A 46 -5.32 1.07 0.97
CA VAL A 46 -5.59 0.08 -0.09
C VAL A 46 -6.44 -1.07 0.41
N ARG A 47 -7.18 -1.69 -0.51
CA ARG A 47 -7.88 -2.96 -0.29
C ARG A 47 -7.04 -4.10 -0.85
N GLY A 48 -6.71 -5.06 0.00
CA GLY A 48 -6.07 -6.30 -0.43
C GLY A 48 -7.08 -7.31 -0.95
N ARG A 49 -6.59 -8.24 -1.79
CA ARG A 49 -7.39 -9.36 -2.32
C ARG A 49 -7.89 -10.30 -1.24
N ASP A 50 -7.25 -10.33 -0.07
CA ASP A 50 -7.72 -11.07 1.11
C ASP A 50 -8.89 -10.38 1.84
N GLY A 51 -9.40 -9.27 1.29
CA GLY A 51 -10.52 -8.50 1.82
C GLY A 51 -10.15 -7.55 2.95
N ALA A 52 -8.88 -7.53 3.38
CA ALA A 52 -8.38 -6.64 4.40
C ALA A 52 -8.08 -5.24 3.86
N LEU A 53 -8.05 -4.26 4.76
CA LEU A 53 -7.64 -2.89 4.49
C LEU A 53 -6.26 -2.64 5.08
N TYR A 54 -5.43 -1.93 4.33
CA TYR A 54 -4.07 -1.58 4.70
C TYR A 54 -3.88 -0.07 4.60
N ILE A 55 -3.23 0.53 5.60
CA ILE A 55 -2.74 1.92 5.51
C ILE A 55 -1.23 1.87 5.51
N LEU A 56 -0.66 2.37 4.42
CA LEU A 56 0.77 2.46 4.20
C LEU A 56 1.21 3.90 4.34
N LYS A 57 2.38 4.11 4.94
CA LYS A 57 3.09 5.38 4.95
C LYS A 57 4.30 5.26 4.03
N PHE A 58 4.42 6.17 3.09
CA PHE A 58 5.63 6.38 2.32
C PHE A 58 6.39 7.56 2.90
N ASP A 59 7.65 7.37 3.23
CA ASP A 59 8.58 8.43 3.59
C ASP A 59 9.26 8.91 2.30
N GLU A 60 8.98 10.16 1.88
CA GLU A 60 9.51 10.68 0.61
C GLU A 60 11.01 10.97 0.68
N THR A 61 11.56 11.14 1.89
CA THR A 61 13.00 11.41 2.09
C THR A 61 13.83 10.14 1.98
N ARG A 62 13.30 9.02 2.48
CA ARG A 62 13.99 7.72 2.52
C ARG A 62 13.57 6.79 1.38
N ALA A 63 12.53 7.16 0.65
CA ALA A 63 11.89 6.35 -0.38
C ALA A 63 11.52 4.94 0.12
N ASP A 64 11.00 4.83 1.35
CA ASP A 64 10.58 3.57 1.94
C ASP A 64 9.12 3.56 2.39
N TRP A 65 8.55 2.35 2.40
CA TRP A 65 7.17 2.10 2.76
C TRP A 65 7.07 1.38 4.10
N GLU A 66 6.08 1.80 4.89
CA GLU A 66 5.75 1.21 6.18
C GLU A 66 4.26 0.88 6.27
N LEU A 67 3.92 -0.34 6.71
CA LEU A 67 2.57 -0.65 7.16
C LEU A 67 2.33 0.00 8.53
N THR A 68 1.34 0.90 8.57
CA THR A 68 0.91 1.57 9.80
C THR A 68 -0.34 0.90 10.39
N MET A 69 -1.26 0.43 9.55
CA MET A 69 -2.48 -0.23 10.02
C MET A 69 -2.89 -1.38 9.09
N LEU A 70 -3.40 -2.45 9.70
CA LEU A 70 -4.05 -3.57 9.05
C LEU A 70 -5.41 -3.81 9.72
N ALA A 71 -6.48 -3.78 8.95
CA ALA A 71 -7.83 -4.06 9.43
C ALA A 71 -8.44 -5.20 8.63
N ARG A 72 -8.78 -6.29 9.32
CA ARG A 72 -9.52 -7.42 8.74
C ARG A 72 -10.94 -7.34 9.27
N HIS A 73 -11.93 -7.50 8.40
CA HIS A 73 -13.28 -7.76 8.89
C HIS A 73 -13.25 -9.07 9.67
N GLY A 74 -13.49 -8.99 10.99
CA GLY A 74 -13.73 -10.15 11.82
C GLY A 74 -15.03 -10.82 11.37
N ARG A 75 -15.01 -12.15 11.29
CA ARG A 75 -16.24 -12.94 11.17
C ARG A 75 -17.05 -12.85 12.46
#